data_AF-A0A2D5QQU3-F1
#
_entry.id   AF-A0A2D5QQU3-F1
#
_cell.length_a   1.000
_cell.length_b   1.000
_cell.length_c   1.000
_cell.angle_alpha   90.00
_cell.angle_beta   90.00
_cell.angle_gamma   90.00
#
_symmetry.space_group_name_H-M   'P 1'
#
loop_
_entity.id
_entity.type
_entity.pdbx_description
1 polymer ?
#
loop_
_entity_poly.entity_id
_entity_poly.type
_entity_poly.pdbx_seq_one_letter_code
_entity_poly.pdbx_strand_id
1 'polypeptide(L)'
;NEEHTIFKSFFLIDQAHGRLLRSSQLEHISFDDLSPILYGRNDTFGALGRSPTGDWLLPTLPGGSVQRERAFRFGINLVMYSTCLNYKRDQVHTLEILRRRQFKAR
;
A
#
# COMPACT_ATOMS: atom_id res chain seq x y z
N ASN A 1 -10.48 5.69 -1.10
CA ASN A 1 -9.29 4.82 -1.11
C ASN A 1 -8.02 5.50 -0.64
N GLU A 2 -7.70 6.72 -1.06
CA GLU A 2 -6.45 7.42 -0.69
C GLU A 2 -6.21 7.61 0.82
N GLU A 3 -7.26 7.57 1.64
CA GLU A 3 -7.13 7.70 3.08
C GLU A 3 -6.49 6.48 3.77
N HIS A 4 -6.60 5.28 3.16
CA HIS A 4 -6.16 4.04 3.78
C HIS A 4 -4.63 4.01 3.95
N THR A 5 -4.15 3.58 5.12
CA THR A 5 -2.72 3.62 5.47
C THR A 5 -1.83 2.92 4.44
N ILE A 6 -2.30 1.82 3.84
CA ILE A 6 -1.63 1.11 2.73
C ILE A 6 -1.12 2.04 1.62
N PHE A 7 -1.87 3.07 1.22
CA PHE A 7 -1.46 3.96 0.12
C PHE A 7 -0.36 4.97 0.50
N LYS A 8 0.03 4.99 1.78
CA LYS A 8 1.04 5.87 2.37
C LYS A 8 1.97 5.14 3.35
N SER A 9 1.97 3.80 3.37
CA SER A 9 2.78 2.99 4.27
C SER A 9 4.28 3.23 4.08
N PHE A 10 4.73 3.37 2.83
CA PHE A 10 6.11 3.76 2.50
C PHE A 10 6.13 4.82 1.40
N PHE A 11 5.66 4.47 0.20
CA PHE A 11 5.44 5.39 -0.90
C PHE A 11 4.05 6.03 -0.81
N LEU A 12 3.92 7.24 -1.34
CA LEU A 12 2.63 7.85 -1.66
C LEU A 12 2.19 7.39 -3.05
N ILE A 13 1.05 6.72 -3.09
CA ILE A 13 0.41 6.19 -4.30
C ILE A 13 -1.09 6.46 -4.24
N ASP A 14 -1.71 6.55 -5.41
CA ASP A 14 -3.09 6.99 -5.64
C ASP A 14 -4.07 5.82 -5.77
N GLN A 15 -3.59 4.64 -6.18
CA GLN A 15 -4.43 3.47 -6.44
C GLN A 15 -3.68 2.15 -6.28
N ALA A 16 -4.42 1.04 -6.35
CA ALA A 16 -3.87 -0.30 -6.24
C ALA A 16 -3.15 -0.71 -7.53
N HIS A 17 -1.90 -0.33 -7.71
CA HIS A 17 -1.16 -0.59 -8.94
C HIS A 17 -0.82 -2.08 -9.14
N GLY A 18 -0.79 -2.53 -10.39
CA GLY A 18 -0.37 -3.88 -10.72
C GLY A 18 -0.02 -4.04 -12.19
N ARG A 19 0.11 -5.30 -12.64
CA ARG A 19 0.39 -5.61 -14.05
C ARG A 19 -0.73 -5.15 -14.97
N LEU A 20 -1.97 -5.19 -14.49
CA LEU A 20 -3.16 -4.71 -15.17
C LEU A 20 -3.71 -3.49 -14.43
N LEU A 21 -4.40 -2.60 -15.15
CA LEU A 21 -5.19 -1.52 -14.55
C LEU A 21 -6.68 -1.80 -14.73
N ARG A 22 -7.19 -2.85 -14.08
CA ARG A 22 -8.60 -3.27 -14.14
C ARG A 22 -9.48 -2.50 -13.15
N SER A 23 -8.93 -2.18 -11.98
CA SER A 23 -9.63 -1.47 -10.91
C SER A 23 -8.67 -0.51 -10.22
N SER A 24 -9.08 0.72 -9.95
CA SER A 24 -8.31 1.60 -9.05
C SER A 24 -8.48 1.21 -7.58
N GLN A 25 -9.46 0.36 -7.27
CA GLN A 25 -9.83 0.02 -5.92
C GLN A 25 -9.09 -1.20 -5.37
N LEU A 26 -8.73 -1.12 -4.08
CA LEU A 26 -8.30 -2.26 -3.27
C LEU A 26 -9.47 -2.65 -2.37
N GLU A 27 -9.95 -3.87 -2.52
CA GLU A 27 -11.00 -4.41 -1.65
C GLU A 27 -10.33 -4.99 -0.39
N HIS A 28 -10.99 -4.88 0.75
CA HIS A 28 -10.46 -5.41 2.00
C HIS A 28 -11.56 -5.76 2.98
N ILE A 29 -11.24 -6.63 3.94
CA ILE A 29 -12.05 -6.86 5.13
C ILE A 29 -11.46 -6.02 6.25
N SER A 30 -12.30 -5.23 6.91
CA SER A 30 -11.91 -4.44 8.08
C SER A 30 -12.04 -5.27 9.35
N PHE A 31 -11.01 -5.21 10.20
CA PHE A 31 -11.04 -5.69 11.58
C PHE A 31 -10.48 -4.56 12.44
N ASP A 32 -11.35 -3.92 13.22
CA ASP A 32 -11.08 -2.64 13.88
C ASP A 32 -10.53 -1.60 12.87
N ASP A 33 -9.30 -1.16 13.07
CA ASP A 33 -8.61 -0.20 12.21
C ASP A 33 -7.57 -0.85 11.28
N LEU A 34 -7.55 -2.18 11.26
CA LEU A 34 -6.72 -3.01 10.42
C LEU A 34 -7.50 -3.60 9.24
N SER A 35 -6.76 -3.94 8.20
CA SER A 35 -7.25 -4.60 6.99
C SER A 35 -6.47 -5.88 6.76
N PRO A 36 -6.76 -6.95 7.54
CA PRO A 36 -5.96 -8.18 7.52
C PRO A 36 -6.06 -8.95 6.20
N ILE A 37 -7.16 -8.77 5.47
CA ILE A 37 -7.38 -9.42 4.17
C ILE A 37 -7.55 -8.33 3.13
N LEU A 38 -6.72 -8.42 2.08
CA LEU A 38 -6.68 -7.50 0.95
C LEU A 38 -6.93 -8.28 -0.33
N TYR A 39 -7.75 -7.74 -1.21
CA TYR A 39 -8.03 -8.30 -2.52
C TYR A 39 -7.83 -7.26 -3.62
N GLY A 40 -6.91 -7.56 -4.54
CA GLY A 40 -6.54 -6.71 -5.65
C GLY A 40 -6.80 -7.40 -6.99
N ARG A 41 -7.39 -6.68 -7.94
CA ARG A 41 -7.78 -7.19 -9.27
C ARG A 41 -6.77 -6.89 -10.38
N ASN A 42 -5.65 -6.29 -10.01
CA ASN A 42 -4.66 -5.73 -10.93
C ASN A 42 -3.42 -6.61 -11.14
N ASP A 43 -3.38 -7.79 -10.53
CA ASP A 43 -2.24 -8.72 -10.62
C ASP A 43 -0.91 -8.01 -10.28
N THR A 44 -0.82 -7.51 -9.05
CA THR A 44 0.35 -6.76 -8.57
C THR A 44 1.60 -7.62 -8.63
N PHE A 45 1.56 -8.84 -8.11
CA PHE A 45 2.73 -9.72 -8.06
C PHE A 45 3.17 -10.23 -9.44
N GLY A 46 2.26 -10.37 -10.40
CA GLY A 46 2.61 -10.66 -11.80
C GLY A 46 3.50 -9.59 -12.44
N ALA A 47 3.45 -8.33 -11.96
CA ALA A 47 4.36 -7.27 -12.42
C ALA A 47 5.78 -7.39 -11.85
N LEU A 48 5.97 -8.11 -10.75
CA LEU A 48 7.27 -8.28 -10.08
C LEU A 48 8.05 -9.49 -10.61
N GLY A 49 7.34 -10.44 -11.25
CA GLY A 49 7.91 -11.69 -11.72
C GLY A 49 9.06 -11.51 -12.72
N ARG A 50 10.17 -12.22 -12.47
CA ARG A 50 11.38 -12.28 -13.31
C ARG A 50 11.69 -13.71 -13.75
N SER A 51 12.19 -13.88 -14.96
CA SER A 51 12.74 -15.16 -15.45
C SER A 51 14.12 -15.42 -14.84
N PRO A 52 14.66 -16.64 -14.94
CA PRO A 52 16.04 -16.94 -14.56
C PRO A 52 17.09 -16.10 -15.32
N THR A 53 16.77 -15.66 -16.54
CA THR A 53 17.63 -14.78 -17.36
C THR A 53 17.54 -13.31 -16.96
N GLY A 54 16.66 -12.96 -16.01
CA GLY A 54 16.44 -11.59 -15.56
C GLY A 54 15.41 -10.83 -16.38
N ASP A 55 14.79 -11.44 -17.39
CA ASP A 55 13.70 -10.81 -18.15
C ASP A 55 12.42 -10.73 -17.34
N TRP A 56 11.52 -9.84 -17.71
CA TRP A 56 10.20 -9.76 -17.07
C TRP A 56 9.31 -10.92 -17.53
N LEU A 57 8.71 -11.65 -16.59
CA LEU A 57 7.85 -12.81 -16.93
C LEU A 57 6.58 -12.42 -17.70
N LEU A 58 5.98 -11.29 -17.30
CA LEU A 58 4.70 -10.85 -17.86
C LEU A 58 4.77 -9.36 -18.22
N PRO A 59 4.13 -8.93 -19.33
CA PRO A 59 4.06 -7.51 -19.69
C PRO A 59 3.08 -6.76 -18.79
N THR A 60 3.36 -5.49 -18.54
CA THR A 60 2.47 -4.57 -17.83
C THR A 60 1.65 -3.75 -18.82
N LEU A 61 0.34 -3.75 -18.66
CA LEU A 61 -0.62 -3.15 -19.60
C LEU A 61 -1.56 -2.19 -18.86
N PRO A 62 -1.82 -0.98 -19.41
CA PRO A 62 -1.29 -0.42 -20.66
C PRO A 62 0.06 0.32 -20.52
N GLY A 63 0.54 0.59 -19.30
CA GLY A 63 1.56 1.61 -19.00
C GLY A 63 3.01 1.14 -18.91
N GLY A 64 3.34 -0.06 -19.38
CA GLY A 64 4.72 -0.51 -19.52
C GLY A 64 5.58 -0.39 -18.26
N SER A 65 6.84 0.04 -18.41
CA SER A 65 7.82 0.10 -17.32
C SER A 65 7.41 1.04 -16.17
N VAL A 66 6.78 2.18 -16.48
CA VAL A 66 6.31 3.14 -15.45
C VAL A 66 5.22 2.51 -14.59
N GLN A 67 4.27 1.81 -15.21
CA GLN A 67 3.25 1.07 -14.46
C GLN A 67 3.87 -0.05 -13.61
N ARG A 68 4.90 -0.73 -14.13
CA ARG A 68 5.62 -1.76 -13.37
C ARG A 68 6.27 -1.16 -12.13
N GLU A 69 6.97 -0.04 -12.28
CA GLU A 69 7.59 0.67 -11.17
C GLU A 69 6.55 1.06 -10.10
N ARG A 70 5.37 1.54 -10.51
CA ARG A 70 4.25 1.81 -9.59
C ARG A 70 3.74 0.55 -8.90
N ALA A 71 3.68 -0.59 -9.60
CA ALA A 71 3.33 -1.88 -9.00
C ALA A 71 4.38 -2.33 -7.95
N PHE A 72 5.67 -2.11 -8.19
CA PHE A 72 6.72 -2.34 -7.19
C PHE A 72 6.52 -1.48 -5.94
N ARG A 73 6.24 -0.18 -6.12
CA ARG A 73 5.96 0.73 -4.98
C ARG A 73 4.73 0.26 -4.18
N PHE A 74 3.69 -0.20 -4.87
CA PHE A 74 2.51 -0.76 -4.19
C PHE A 74 2.85 -2.06 -3.45
N GLY A 75 3.63 -2.97 -4.05
CA GLY A 75 4.11 -4.18 -3.39
C GLY A 75 4.89 -3.89 -2.11
N ILE A 76 5.79 -2.89 -2.14
CA ILE A 76 6.53 -2.45 -0.95
C ILE A 76 5.56 -1.90 0.12
N ASN A 77 4.56 -1.11 -0.28
CA ASN A 77 3.54 -0.64 0.65
C ASN A 77 2.74 -1.79 1.29
N LEU A 78 2.42 -2.86 0.54
CA LEU A 78 1.74 -4.05 1.07
C LEU A 78 2.61 -4.75 2.12
N VAL A 79 3.90 -4.98 1.83
CA VAL A 79 4.83 -5.58 2.80
C VAL A 79 4.92 -4.71 4.05
N MET A 80 5.16 -3.41 3.89
CA MET A 80 5.26 -2.47 5.02
C MET A 80 3.98 -2.42 5.85
N TYR A 81 2.81 -2.44 5.21
CA TYR A 81 1.55 -2.51 5.94
C TYR A 81 1.37 -3.86 6.65
N SER A 82 1.79 -4.97 6.05
CA SER A 82 1.68 -6.29 6.70
C SER A 82 2.59 -6.42 7.92
N THR A 83 3.78 -5.81 7.91
CA THR A 83 4.77 -5.93 8.99
C THR A 83 4.65 -4.83 10.05
N CYS A 84 4.11 -3.66 9.69
CA CYS A 84 4.02 -2.50 10.58
C CYS A 84 2.58 -2.03 10.82
N LEU A 85 1.60 -2.68 10.20
CA LEU A 85 0.18 -2.37 10.34
C LEU A 85 -0.12 -0.88 10.10
N ASN A 86 -0.95 -0.32 10.96
CA ASN A 86 -1.44 1.05 10.96
C ASN A 86 -0.47 2.07 11.58
N TYR A 87 0.83 1.78 11.80
CA TYR A 87 1.71 2.62 12.64
C TYR A 87 1.71 4.12 12.27
N LYS A 88 1.49 4.47 10.99
CA LYS A 88 1.41 5.88 10.52
C LYS A 88 0.08 6.58 10.85
N ARG A 89 -1.00 5.83 11.10
CA ARG A 89 -2.28 6.38 11.55
C ARG A 89 -2.19 6.81 13.02
N ASP A 90 -1.42 6.06 13.83
CA ASP A 90 -1.20 6.38 15.23
C ASP A 90 -0.40 7.67 15.41
N GLN A 91 0.58 7.95 14.54
CA GLN A 91 1.40 9.17 14.66
C GLN A 91 0.58 10.47 14.61
N VAL A 92 -0.53 10.50 13.88
CA VAL A 92 -1.42 11.68 13.85
C VAL A 92 -2.13 11.87 15.20
N HIS A 93 -2.49 10.78 15.88
CA HIS A 93 -3.16 10.83 17.19
C HIS A 93 -2.18 11.00 18.35
N THR A 94 -0.92 10.56 18.21
CA THR A 94 0.11 10.70 19.25
C THR A 94 0.40 12.16 19.59
N LEU A 95 0.41 13.07 18.60
CA LEU A 95 0.58 14.51 18.85
C LEU A 95 -0.56 15.09 19.70
N GLU A 96 -1.79 14.66 19.46
CA GLU A 96 -2.96 15.09 20.23
C GLU A 96 -2.94 14.52 21.66
N ILE A 97 -2.52 13.26 21.83
CA ILE A 97 -2.32 12.64 23.15
C ILE A 97 -1.23 13.36 23.95
N LEU A 98 -0.10 13.71 23.30
CA LEU A 98 1.00 14.45 23.94
C LEU A 98 0.55 15.85 24.38
N ARG A 99 -0.21 16.59 23.54
CA ARG A 99 -0.80 17.88 23.94
C ARG A 99 -1.72 17.74 25.16
N ARG A 100 -2.62 16.75 25.16
CA ARG A 100 -3.52 16.50 26.31
C ARG A 100 -2.77 16.17 27.60
N ARG A 101 -1.66 15.41 27.52
CA ARG A 101 -0.82 15.11 28.68
C ARG A 101 -0.06 16.34 29.18
N GLN A 102 0.44 17.20 28.29
CA GLN A 102 1.05 18.49 28.68
C GLN A 102 0.06 19.41 29.41
N PHE A 103 -1.21 19.43 28.98
CA PHE A 103 -2.25 20.24 29.64
C PHE A 103 -2.64 19.75 31.04
N LYS A 104 -2.47 18.45 31.33
CA LYS A 104 -2.73 17.88 32.67
C LYS A 104 -1.56 17.99 33.64
N ALA A 105 -0.35 18.33 33.17
CA ALA A 105 0.84 18.49 34.01
C ALA A 105 0.99 19.92 34.60
N ARG A 106 -0.11 20.68 34.65
CA ARG A 106 -0.22 21.98 35.32
C ARG A 106 -1.22 21.90 36.46
#